data_AF-A0A1G1BYV0-F1
#
_entry.id   AF-A0A1G1BYV0-F1
#
_cell.length_a   1.000
_cell.length_b   1.000
_cell.length_c   1.000
_cell.angle_alpha   90.00
_cell.angle_beta   90.00
_cell.angle_gamma   90.00
#
_symmetry.space_group_name_H-M   'P 1'
#
loop_
_entity.id
_entity.type
_entity.pdbx_description
1 polymer ?
#
loop_
_entity_poly.entity_id
_entity_poly.type
_entity_poly.pdbx_seq_one_letter_code
_entity_poly.pdbx_strand_id
1 'polypeptide(L)' 'MVQNPFLMGYVGVKSAVDAIQGKKVERRVDTGVVVVTPENMTDPAIKDLIEPNLGQWLDE' A
#
# COMPACT_ATOMS: atom_id res chain seq x y z
N MET A 1 -2.29 0.69 15.29
CA MET A 1 -2.45 -0.20 14.12
C MET A 1 -2.50 0.67 12.88
N VAL A 2 -1.71 0.34 11.85
CA VAL A 2 -1.58 1.10 10.60
C VAL A 2 -1.84 0.18 9.42
N GLN A 3 -2.51 0.70 8.39
CA GLN A 3 -2.82 0.00 7.13
C GLN A 3 -1.81 0.37 6.05
N ASN A 4 -1.84 -0.31 4.90
CA ASN A 4 -1.01 0.02 3.73
C ASN A 4 -1.84 0.66 2.59
N PRO A 5 -2.12 1.98 2.63
CA PRO A 5 -2.95 2.65 1.63
C PRO A 5 -2.32 2.73 0.24
N PHE A 6 -1.00 2.86 0.15
CA PHE A 6 -0.30 2.85 -1.15
C PHE A 6 -0.46 1.51 -1.87
N LEU A 7 -0.30 0.39 -1.14
CA LEU A 7 -0.52 -0.93 -1.71
C LEU A 7 -1.98 -1.13 -2.12
N MET A 8 -2.95 -0.65 -1.32
CA MET A 8 -4.37 -0.70 -1.67
C MET A 8 -4.65 0.01 -3.00
N GLY A 9 -4.15 1.24 -3.16
CA GLY A 9 -4.32 2.01 -4.40
C GLY A 9 -3.65 1.32 -5.60
N TYR A 10 -2.40 0.89 -5.44
CA TYR A 10 -1.65 0.20 -6.49
C TYR A 10 -2.34 -1.09 -6.95
N VAL A 11 -2.68 -1.97 -6.00
CA VAL A 11 -3.34 -3.25 -6.31
C VAL A 11 -4.73 -3.02 -6.88
N GLY A 12 -5.48 -2.03 -6.41
CA GLY A 12 -6.79 -1.68 -6.94
C GLY A 12 -6.73 -1.33 -8.43
N VAL A 13 -5.88 -0.38 -8.80
CA VAL A 13 -5.74 0.06 -10.20
C VAL A 13 -5.15 -1.06 -11.07
N LYS A 14 -4.11 -1.74 -10.61
CA LYS A 14 -3.52 -2.87 -11.33
C LYS A 14 -4.54 -3.97 -11.60
N SER A 15 -5.33 -4.34 -10.59
CA SER A 15 -6.36 -5.38 -10.72
C SER A 15 -7.47 -4.96 -11.69
N ALA A 16 -7.85 -3.68 -11.70
CA ALA A 16 -8.80 -3.16 -12.69
C ALA A 16 -8.27 -3.30 -14.12
N VAL A 17 -7.00 -2.93 -14.36
CA VAL A 17 -6.35 -3.08 -15.67
C VAL A 17 -6.23 -4.56 -16.06
N ASP A 18 -5.80 -5.42 -15.15
CA ASP A 18 -5.69 -6.86 -15.40
C ASP A 18 -7.06 -7.48 -15.76
N ALA A 19 -8.13 -7.06 -15.08
CA ALA A 19 -9.50 -7.51 -15.40
C ALA A 19 -9.95 -7.05 -16.79
N ILE A 20 -9.67 -5.80 -17.19
CA ILE A 20 -9.96 -5.29 -18.54
C ILE A 20 -9.22 -6.12 -19.61
N GLN A 21 -8.02 -6.60 -19.30
CA GLN A 21 -7.21 -7.46 -20.18
C GLN A 21 -7.64 -8.94 -20.17
N GLY A 22 -8.73 -9.30 -19.47
CA GLY A 22 -9.23 -10.66 -19.39
C GLY A 22 -8.40 -11.60 -18.51
N LYS A 23 -7.48 -11.06 -17.69
CA LYS A 23 -6.72 -11.86 -16.73
C LYS A 23 -7.59 -12.20 -15.52
N LYS A 24 -7.28 -13.33 -14.88
CA LYS A 24 -7.88 -13.67 -13.58
C LYS A 24 -7.33 -12.74 -12.51
N VAL A 25 -8.22 -12.25 -11.65
CA VAL A 25 -7.90 -11.39 -10.52
C VAL A 25 -8.46 -11.99 -9.23
N GLU A 26 -7.77 -11.77 -8.12
CA GLU A 26 -8.23 -12.22 -6.81
C GLU A 26 -9.43 -11.38 -6.35
N ARG A 27 -10.45 -12.04 -5.79
CA ARG A 27 -11.65 -11.35 -5.29
C ARG A 27 -11.39 -10.56 -4.01
N ARG A 28 -10.39 -10.97 -3.22
CA ARG A 28 -10.00 -10.34 -1.96
C ARG A 28 -8.49 -10.40 -1.86
N VAL A 29 -7.89 -9.26 -1.51
CA VAL A 29 -6.45 -9.14 -1.29
C VAL A 29 -6.26 -8.61 0.12
N ASP A 30 -5.49 -9.33 0.93
CA ASP A 30 -5.02 -8.83 2.22
C ASP A 30 -3.83 -7.90 1.97
N THR A 31 -4.00 -6.62 2.29
CA THR A 31 -2.94 -5.61 2.15
C THR A 31 -2.10 -5.46 3.42
N GLY A 32 -2.38 -6.27 4.45
CA GLY A 32 -1.67 -6.31 5.70
C GLY A 32 -2.01 -5.15 6.62
N VAL A 33 -1.72 -5.38 7.90
CA VAL A 33 -1.76 -4.37 8.96
C VAL A 33 -0.55 -4.53 9.85
N VAL A 34 -0.04 -3.43 10.39
CA VAL A 34 1.11 -3.43 11.29
C VAL A 34 0.74 -2.73 12.60
N VAL A 35 1.14 -3.31 13.73
CA VAL A 35 1.07 -2.64 15.03
C VAL A 35 2.32 -1.78 15.19
N VAL A 36 2.14 -0.47 15.06
CA VAL A 36 3.21 0.51 15.29
C VAL A 36 3.30 0.81 16.79
N THR A 37 4.54 0.81 17.28
CA THR A 37 4.96 1.01 18.66
C THR A 37 6.15 1.98 18.68
N PRO A 38 6.46 2.63 19.81
CA PRO A 38 7.65 3.48 19.91
C PRO A 38 8.95 2.76 19.53
N GLU A 39 9.02 1.45 19.78
CA GLU A 39 10.21 0.63 19.54
C GLU A 39 10.47 0.34 18.06
N ASN A 40 9.43 0.36 17.21
CA ASN A 40 9.51 -0.02 15.80
C ASN A 40 9.19 1.12 14.81
N MET A 41 8.73 2.28 15.29
CA MET A 41 8.30 3.38 14.43
C MET A 41 9.43 4.01 13.59
N THR A 42 10.69 3.82 13.99
CA THR A 42 11.86 4.31 13.25
C THR A 42 12.37 3.31 12.21
N ASP A 43 11.84 2.09 12.19
CA ASP A 43 12.22 1.10 11.18
C ASP A 43 11.80 1.61 9.81
N PRO A 44 12.69 1.58 8.79
CA PRO A 44 12.39 2.14 7.47
C PRO A 44 11.08 1.62 6.86
N ALA A 45 10.83 0.31 7.01
CA ALA A 45 9.63 -0.34 6.49
C ALA A 45 8.32 0.13 7.17
N ILE A 46 8.38 0.60 8.41
CA ILE A 46 7.23 1.16 9.14
C ILE A 46 7.13 2.66 8.87
N LYS A 47 8.27 3.34 8.77
CA LYS A 47 8.34 4.77 8.48
C LYS A 47 7.61 5.12 7.17
N ASP A 48 7.80 4.34 6.12
CA ASP A 48 7.10 4.52 4.83
C ASP A 48 5.57 4.37 4.96
N LEU A 49 5.09 3.62 5.95
CA LEU A 49 3.65 3.45 6.20
C LEU A 49 3.04 4.62 6.99
N ILE A 50 3.82 5.29 7.84
CA ILE A 50 3.35 6.39 8.71
C ILE A 50 3.64 7.78 8.13
N GLU A 51 4.72 7.94 7.38
CA GLU A 51 5.20 9.19 6.80
C GLU A 51 5.69 8.95 5.36
N PRO A 52 4.79 8.61 4.43
CA PRO A 52 5.17 8.33 3.04
C PRO A 52 5.69 9.60 2.36
N ASN A 53 6.76 9.47 1.57
CA ASN A 53 7.25 10.56 0.73
C ASN A 53 6.33 10.75 -0.49
N LEU A 54 5.40 11.69 -0.39
CA LEU A 54 4.44 11.97 -1.47
C LEU A 54 5.07 12.64 -2.69
N GLY A 55 6.12 13.45 -2.51
CA GLY A 55 6.82 14.12 -3.61
C GLY A 55 7.54 13.14 -4.56
N GLN A 56 7.68 11.87 -4.19
CA GLN A 56 8.12 10.82 -5.11
C GLN A 56 7.06 10.48 -6.17
N TRP A 57 5.77 10.69 -5.86
CA TRP A 57 4.63 10.21 -6.65
C TRP A 57 3.77 11.33 -7.21
N LEU A 58 3.80 12.50 -6.57
CA LEU A 58 2.99 13.66 -6.89
C LEU A 58 3.91 14.82 -7.24
N ASP A 59 3.63 15.50 -8.36
CA ASP A 59 4.28 16.75 -8.71
C ASP A 59 3.69 17.87 -7.82
N GLU A 60 4.28 18.08 -6.65
CA GLU A 60 3.98 19.19 -5.71
C GLU A 60 5.11 20.24 -5.68
#